data_AF-A0A411ZH40-F1
#
_entry.id   AF-A0A411ZH40-F1
#
_cell.length_a   1.000
_cell.length_b   1.000
_cell.length_c   1.000
_cell.angle_alpha   90.00
_cell.angle_beta   90.00
_cell.angle_gamma   90.00
#
_symmetry.space_group_name_H-M   'P 1'
#
loop_
_entity.id
_entity.type
_entity.pdbx_description
1 polymer ?
#
loop_
_entity_poly.entity_id
_entity_poly.type
_entity_poly.pdbx_seq_one_letter_code
_entity_poly.pdbx_strand_id
1 'polypeptide(L)'
;SPAFRHGEYVNDCYGFSAEKSTEAVKFFREYYETKGILENEMYEGMDGVLQKLKEQGKFLMVATSKPEKFAHNILAQHDLEKYFDFIGGSFTDGSRITKIQVLDCVLKTNEIKNPQEVLMIGDTKFDIAGAKHFGLKSLAVTYGYGTEKELLEREPDFVANSPKEILQIIK
;
A
#
# COMPACT_ATOMS: atom_id res chain seq x y z
N SER A 1 6.46 8.84 1.08
CA SER A 1 7.91 8.69 0.81
C SER A 1 8.42 7.27 1.08
N PRO A 2 9.29 6.72 0.22
CA PRO A 2 9.98 5.43 0.37
C PRO A 2 10.76 5.26 1.67
N ALA A 3 11.28 6.35 2.24
CA ALA A 3 12.09 6.36 3.46
C ALA A 3 11.34 5.87 4.72
N PHE A 4 10.02 5.78 4.67
CA PHE A 4 9.22 5.28 5.79
C PHE A 4 9.26 3.75 5.92
N ARG A 5 9.53 3.03 4.82
CA ARG A 5 9.12 1.63 4.70
C ARG A 5 10.22 0.63 5.04
N HIS A 6 11.47 0.81 4.63
CA HIS A 6 12.55 -0.17 4.86
C HIS A 6 13.92 0.53 4.97
N GLY A 7 14.74 0.18 5.96
CA GLY A 7 16.15 0.59 6.01
C GLY A 7 16.93 0.12 4.77
N GLU A 8 16.52 -1.01 4.17
CA GLU A 8 17.05 -1.50 2.90
C GLU A 8 16.81 -0.54 1.73
N TYR A 9 15.68 0.19 1.69
CA TYR A 9 15.42 1.18 0.62
C TYR A 9 16.34 2.41 0.75
N VAL A 10 16.71 2.76 1.98
CA VAL A 10 17.68 3.84 2.25
C VAL A 10 19.09 3.38 1.88
N ASN A 11 19.41 2.11 2.15
CA ASN A 11 20.70 1.52 1.81
C ASN A 11 20.88 1.34 0.29
N ASP A 12 19.88 0.80 -0.41
CA ASP A 12 19.92 0.54 -1.86
C ASP A 12 19.90 1.83 -2.70
N CYS A 13 19.20 2.88 -2.26
CA CYS A 13 19.13 4.13 -3.00
C CYS A 13 20.24 5.13 -2.65
N TYR A 14 20.81 5.08 -1.44
CA TYR A 14 21.73 6.13 -0.94
C TYR A 14 23.06 5.60 -0.36
N GLY A 15 23.29 4.27 -0.34
CA GLY A 15 24.56 3.68 0.09
C GLY A 15 24.89 3.83 1.58
N PHE A 16 23.88 3.98 2.44
CA PHE A 16 24.06 4.21 3.87
C PHE A 16 24.25 2.91 4.66
N SER A 17 25.26 2.86 5.54
CA SER A 17 25.42 1.76 6.52
C SER A 17 24.13 1.51 7.33
N ALA A 18 23.97 0.29 7.87
CA ALA A 18 22.76 -0.10 8.61
C ALA A 18 22.41 0.84 9.79
N GLU A 19 23.42 1.37 10.48
CA GLU A 19 23.25 2.40 11.52
C GLU A 19 22.73 3.73 10.95
N LYS A 20 23.32 4.23 9.87
CA LYS A 20 22.87 5.48 9.21
C LYS A 20 21.48 5.34 8.59
N SER A 21 21.13 4.14 8.11
CA SER A 21 19.79 3.84 7.60
C SER A 21 18.74 3.88 8.72
N THR A 22 19.09 3.39 9.92
CA THR A 22 18.19 3.44 11.09
C THR A 22 17.96 4.88 11.56
N GLU A 23 19.04 5.68 11.62
CA GLU A 23 18.97 7.08 12.00
C GLU A 23 18.20 7.93 10.97
N ALA A 24 18.41 7.69 9.67
CA ALA A 24 17.66 8.33 8.60
C ALA A 24 16.16 7.99 8.64
N VAL A 25 15.79 6.73 8.91
CA VAL A 25 14.39 6.32 9.09
C VAL A 25 13.77 7.03 10.30
N LYS A 26 14.52 7.21 11.40
CA LYS A 26 14.03 7.92 12.59
C LYS A 26 13.79 9.41 12.31
N PHE A 27 14.77 10.13 11.77
CA PHE A 27 14.61 11.55 11.41
C PHE A 27 13.52 11.75 10.36
N PHE A 28 13.44 10.87 9.37
CA PHE A 28 12.40 10.92 8.35
C PHE A 28 11.01 10.66 8.94
N ARG A 29 10.89 9.73 9.90
CA ARG A 29 9.63 9.46 10.61
C ARG A 29 9.20 10.67 11.44
N GLU A 30 10.10 11.29 12.19
CA GLU A 30 9.82 12.52 12.96
C GLU A 30 9.38 13.68 12.04
N TYR A 31 9.99 13.83 10.86
CA TYR A 31 9.59 14.81 9.86
C TYR A 31 8.21 14.49 9.22
N TYR A 32 7.95 13.22 8.89
CA TYR A 32 6.68 12.82 8.28
C TYR A 32 5.52 12.95 9.27
N GLU A 33 5.74 12.58 10.54
CA GLU A 33 4.74 12.70 11.61
C GLU A 33 4.33 14.15 11.87
N THR A 34 5.23 15.11 11.64
CA THR A 34 5.00 16.53 11.94
C THR A 34 4.62 17.38 10.72
N LYS A 35 5.09 17.04 9.51
CA LYS A 35 4.84 17.81 8.28
C LYS A 35 4.41 16.97 7.07
N GLY A 36 5.05 15.83 6.82
CA GLY A 36 4.81 15.02 5.62
C GLY A 36 3.44 14.33 5.55
N ILE A 37 2.73 14.16 6.67
CA ILE A 37 1.33 13.72 6.67
C ILE A 37 0.41 14.78 6.03
N LEU A 38 0.70 16.07 6.24
CA LEU A 38 -0.12 17.20 5.78
C LEU A 38 0.05 17.51 4.29
N GLU A 39 1.10 16.98 3.65
CA GLU A 39 1.44 17.23 2.23
C GLU A 39 1.06 16.06 1.30
N ASN A 40 0.26 15.08 1.76
CA ASN A 40 -0.22 14.03 0.87
C ASN A 40 -1.44 14.53 0.11
N GLU A 41 -1.31 14.68 -1.21
CA GLU A 41 -2.46 14.85 -2.10
C GLU A 41 -2.97 13.48 -2.57
N MET A 42 -4.28 13.35 -2.70
CA MET A 42 -4.90 12.16 -3.27
C MET A 42 -4.73 12.16 -4.79
N TYR A 43 -4.49 10.98 -5.36
CA TYR A 43 -4.51 10.83 -6.82
C TYR A 43 -5.88 11.22 -7.38
N GLU A 44 -5.88 12.09 -8.38
CA GLU A 44 -7.09 12.63 -8.98
C GLU A 44 -8.04 11.51 -9.44
N GLY A 45 -9.31 11.59 -9.00
CA GLY A 45 -10.35 10.63 -9.36
C GLY A 45 -10.39 9.35 -8.53
N MET A 46 -9.48 9.14 -7.57
CA MET A 46 -9.48 7.95 -6.72
C MET A 46 -10.75 7.83 -5.85
N ASP A 47 -11.25 8.95 -5.32
CA ASP A 47 -12.48 8.97 -4.52
C ASP A 47 -13.68 8.39 -5.29
N GLY A 48 -13.88 8.84 -6.54
CA GLY A 48 -14.92 8.31 -7.42
C GLY A 48 -14.72 6.84 -7.82
N VAL A 49 -13.47 6.34 -7.81
CA VAL A 49 -13.20 4.90 -8.00
C VAL A 49 -13.64 4.10 -6.78
N LEU A 50 -13.24 4.53 -5.57
CA LEU A 50 -13.62 3.87 -4.32
C LEU A 50 -15.15 3.83 -4.14
N GLN A 51 -15.82 4.95 -4.42
CA GLN A 51 -17.28 5.03 -4.39
C GLN A 51 -17.92 4.00 -5.32
N LYS A 52 -17.52 3.98 -6.59
CA LYS A 52 -18.09 3.05 -7.58
C LYS A 52 -17.85 1.59 -7.23
N LEU A 53 -16.68 1.25 -6.69
CA LEU A 53 -16.40 -0.10 -6.23
C LEU A 53 -17.31 -0.50 -5.07
N LYS A 54 -17.61 0.41 -4.13
CA LYS A 54 -18.60 0.15 -3.06
C LYS A 54 -20.02 0.02 -3.61
N GLU A 55 -20.42 0.84 -4.57
CA GLU A 55 -21.72 0.73 -5.25
C GLU A 55 -21.87 -0.61 -5.99
N GLN A 56 -20.76 -1.18 -6.47
CA GLN A 56 -20.70 -2.53 -7.06
C GLN A 56 -20.65 -3.66 -6.02
N GLY A 57 -20.76 -3.35 -4.73
CA GLY A 57 -20.74 -4.34 -3.65
C GLY A 57 -19.38 -4.96 -3.37
N LYS A 58 -18.27 -4.31 -3.78
CA LYS A 58 -16.92 -4.79 -3.46
C LYS A 58 -16.59 -4.51 -1.99
N PHE A 59 -15.85 -5.43 -1.38
CA PHE A 59 -15.19 -5.20 -0.09
C PHE A 59 -13.83 -4.56 -0.35
N LEU A 60 -13.56 -3.43 0.30
CA LEU A 60 -12.33 -2.68 0.12
C LEU A 60 -11.52 -2.73 1.41
N MET A 61 -10.24 -3.07 1.28
CA MET A 61 -9.34 -3.21 2.43
C MET A 61 -8.02 -2.50 2.15
N VAL A 62 -7.42 -1.94 3.19
CA VAL A 62 -6.06 -1.38 3.12
C VAL A 62 -5.07 -2.37 3.72
N ALA A 63 -4.00 -2.67 2.97
CA ALA A 63 -2.86 -3.44 3.45
C ALA A 63 -1.57 -2.66 3.21
N THR A 64 -1.10 -1.91 4.22
CA THR A 64 0.04 -0.98 4.09
C THR A 64 1.16 -1.27 5.09
N SER A 65 2.42 -1.11 4.68
CA SER A 65 3.57 -1.15 5.60
C SER A 65 3.75 0.17 6.38
N LYS A 66 2.87 1.16 6.19
CA LYS A 66 2.79 2.33 7.07
C LYS A 66 2.15 1.92 8.41
N PRO A 67 2.52 2.55 9.54
CA PRO A 67 1.88 2.31 10.81
C PRO A 67 0.37 2.52 10.71
N GLU A 68 -0.40 1.59 11.26
CA GLU A 68 -1.86 1.56 11.13
C GLU A 68 -2.52 2.85 11.58
N LYS A 69 -2.08 3.41 12.71
CA LYS A 69 -2.54 4.72 13.21
C LYS A 69 -2.42 5.83 12.16
N PHE A 70 -1.33 5.85 11.39
CA PHE A 70 -1.15 6.84 10.33
C PHE A 70 -1.99 6.55 9.09
N ALA A 71 -2.23 5.28 8.78
CA ALA A 71 -3.14 4.90 7.70
C ALA A 71 -4.56 5.44 7.98
N HIS A 72 -5.09 5.21 9.19
CA HIS A 72 -6.38 5.76 9.62
C HIS A 72 -6.40 7.28 9.55
N ASN A 73 -5.44 7.96 10.17
CA ASN A 73 -5.40 9.43 10.17
C ASN A 73 -5.41 10.03 8.76
N ILE A 74 -4.59 9.49 7.84
CA ILE A 74 -4.53 9.98 6.47
C ILE A 74 -5.87 9.77 5.76
N LEU A 75 -6.47 8.58 5.89
CA LEU A 75 -7.75 8.27 5.25
C LEU A 75 -8.90 9.11 5.82
N ALA A 76 -8.93 9.37 7.13
CA ALA A 76 -9.91 10.24 7.77
C ALA A 76 -9.79 11.69 7.28
N GLN A 77 -8.55 12.21 7.18
CA GLN A 77 -8.30 13.59 6.73
C GLN A 77 -8.76 13.86 5.30
N HIS A 78 -8.81 12.82 4.45
CA HIS A 78 -9.30 12.90 3.07
C HIS A 78 -10.74 12.38 2.91
N ASP A 79 -11.45 12.08 4.00
CA ASP A 79 -12.82 11.52 3.99
C ASP A 79 -12.95 10.22 3.16
N LEU A 80 -11.90 9.39 3.17
CA LEU A 80 -11.84 8.13 2.42
C LEU A 80 -11.99 6.89 3.31
N GLU A 81 -11.78 7.04 4.62
CA GLU A 81 -11.87 5.90 5.56
C GLU A 81 -13.21 5.18 5.47
N LYS A 82 -14.30 5.93 5.22
CA LYS A 82 -15.67 5.42 5.03
C LYS A 82 -15.83 4.36 3.92
N TYR A 83 -14.89 4.29 2.96
CA TYR A 83 -14.96 3.30 1.88
C TYR A 83 -14.36 1.95 2.27
N PHE A 84 -13.50 1.89 3.30
CA PHE A 84 -12.75 0.68 3.63
C PHE A 84 -13.42 -0.11 4.76
N ASP A 85 -13.64 -1.40 4.51
CA ASP A 85 -14.21 -2.34 5.46
C ASP A 85 -13.16 -2.79 6.50
N PHE A 86 -11.88 -2.73 6.14
CA PHE A 86 -10.77 -3.02 7.04
C PHE A 86 -9.51 -2.24 6.67
N ILE A 87 -8.78 -1.76 7.67
CA ILE A 87 -7.50 -1.07 7.49
C ILE A 87 -6.43 -1.80 8.31
N GLY A 88 -5.50 -2.45 7.62
CA GLY A 88 -4.34 -3.11 8.20
C GLY A 88 -3.05 -2.37 7.90
N GLY A 89 -2.35 -1.93 8.95
CA GLY A 89 -1.04 -1.29 8.86
C GLY A 89 0.08 -2.07 9.55
N SER A 90 1.30 -1.55 9.53
CA SER A 90 2.36 -2.02 10.43
C SER A 90 2.13 -1.52 11.87
N PHE A 91 2.83 -2.12 12.82
CA PHE A 91 2.88 -1.68 14.21
C PHE A 91 4.28 -1.15 14.55
N THR A 92 4.30 -0.08 15.33
CA THR A 92 5.55 0.60 15.72
C THR A 92 6.36 -0.18 16.75
N ASP A 93 5.74 -1.15 17.42
CA ASP A 93 6.38 -2.08 18.36
C ASP A 93 7.14 -3.23 17.65
N GLY A 94 7.04 -3.31 16.31
CA GLY A 94 7.72 -4.32 15.51
C GLY A 94 7.01 -5.67 15.40
N SER A 95 5.83 -5.84 16.01
CA SER A 95 5.09 -7.11 15.95
C SER A 95 4.51 -7.43 14.56
N ARG A 96 4.32 -6.40 13.73
CA ARG A 96 3.90 -6.51 12.32
C ARG A 96 4.55 -5.40 11.48
N ILE A 97 5.45 -5.73 10.57
CA ILE A 97 6.28 -4.73 9.86
C ILE A 97 6.22 -4.92 8.35
N THR A 98 6.36 -6.16 7.88
CA THR A 98 6.53 -6.43 6.43
C THR A 98 5.20 -6.44 5.71
N LYS A 99 5.24 -6.22 4.38
CA LYS A 99 4.05 -6.35 3.51
C LYS A 99 3.38 -7.71 3.65
N ILE A 100 4.17 -8.78 3.74
CA ILE A 100 3.66 -10.15 3.92
C ILE A 100 2.91 -10.29 5.23
N GLN A 101 3.47 -9.80 6.35
CA GLN A 101 2.80 -9.88 7.66
C GLN A 101 1.51 -9.05 7.71
N VAL A 102 1.49 -7.89 7.05
CA VAL A 102 0.28 -7.07 6.95
C VAL A 102 -0.79 -7.76 6.12
N LEU A 103 -0.44 -8.30 4.95
CA LEU A 103 -1.38 -9.05 4.11
C LEU A 103 -1.92 -10.29 4.83
N ASP A 104 -1.07 -11.06 5.52
CA ASP A 104 -1.50 -12.21 6.31
C ASP A 104 -2.56 -11.82 7.35
N CYS A 105 -2.34 -10.70 8.06
CA CYS A 105 -3.32 -10.20 9.01
C CYS A 105 -4.63 -9.79 8.32
N VAL A 106 -4.57 -9.01 7.24
CA VAL A 106 -5.77 -8.55 6.54
C VAL A 106 -6.58 -9.74 6.03
N LEU A 107 -5.94 -10.74 5.43
CA LEU A 107 -6.62 -11.93 4.91
C LEU A 107 -7.23 -12.78 6.03
N LYS A 108 -6.49 -13.02 7.12
CA LYS A 108 -6.98 -13.85 8.24
C LYS A 108 -8.08 -13.17 9.03
N THR A 109 -7.94 -11.90 9.37
CA THR A 109 -8.93 -11.16 10.17
C THR A 109 -10.26 -11.03 9.43
N ASN A 110 -10.23 -10.93 8.10
CA ASN A 110 -11.44 -10.86 7.28
C ASN A 110 -11.89 -12.24 6.75
N GLU A 111 -11.35 -13.32 7.31
CA GLU A 111 -11.73 -14.71 7.00
C GLU A 111 -11.72 -15.04 5.50
N ILE A 112 -10.78 -14.46 4.74
CA ILE A 112 -10.67 -14.69 3.30
C ILE A 112 -10.20 -16.12 3.05
N LYS A 113 -11.10 -16.94 2.49
CA LYS A 113 -10.83 -18.36 2.22
C LYS A 113 -10.29 -18.63 0.81
N ASN A 114 -10.67 -17.79 -0.15
CA ASN A 114 -10.31 -17.95 -1.55
C ASN A 114 -9.44 -16.77 -2.04
N PRO A 115 -8.11 -16.95 -2.14
CA PRO A 115 -7.20 -15.94 -2.70
C PRO A 115 -7.59 -15.41 -4.08
N GLN A 116 -8.26 -16.22 -4.90
CA GLN A 116 -8.62 -15.87 -6.27
C GLN A 116 -9.74 -14.82 -6.36
N GLU A 117 -10.46 -14.58 -5.25
CA GLU A 117 -11.47 -13.53 -5.12
C GLU A 117 -10.86 -12.18 -4.71
N VAL A 118 -9.56 -12.15 -4.38
CA VAL A 118 -8.85 -10.94 -3.97
C VAL A 118 -7.98 -10.41 -5.10
N LEU A 119 -8.09 -9.11 -5.35
CA LEU A 119 -7.19 -8.35 -6.19
C LEU A 119 -6.37 -7.39 -5.33
N MET A 120 -5.05 -7.61 -5.26
CA MET A 120 -4.12 -6.69 -4.62
C MET A 120 -3.78 -5.56 -5.60
N ILE A 121 -4.13 -4.32 -5.25
CA ILE A 121 -3.80 -3.12 -6.02
C ILE A 121 -2.63 -2.42 -5.35
N GLY A 122 -1.55 -2.17 -6.09
CA GLY A 122 -0.37 -1.54 -5.51
C GLY A 122 0.60 -0.99 -6.54
N ASP A 123 1.47 -0.11 -6.07
CA ASP A 123 2.38 0.69 -6.88
C ASP A 123 3.85 0.32 -6.68
N THR A 124 4.14 -0.70 -5.87
CA THR A 124 5.50 -1.15 -5.62
C THR A 124 5.69 -2.63 -5.93
N LYS A 125 6.93 -3.03 -6.22
CA LYS A 125 7.31 -4.45 -6.39
C LYS A 125 6.94 -5.32 -5.19
N PHE A 126 6.84 -4.74 -3.99
CA PHE A 126 6.44 -5.46 -2.78
C PHE A 126 4.95 -5.84 -2.79
N ASP A 127 4.11 -5.02 -3.41
CA ASP A 127 2.68 -5.32 -3.53
C ASP A 127 2.46 -6.53 -4.44
N ILE A 128 3.16 -6.56 -5.58
CA ILE A 128 3.07 -7.67 -6.55
C ILE A 128 3.71 -8.94 -5.97
N ALA A 129 4.86 -8.81 -5.30
CA ALA A 129 5.49 -9.94 -4.61
C ALA A 129 4.62 -10.47 -3.46
N GLY A 130 3.96 -9.60 -2.71
CA GLY A 130 3.02 -9.96 -1.64
C GLY A 130 1.79 -10.68 -2.20
N ALA A 131 1.21 -10.18 -3.29
CA ALA A 131 0.10 -10.82 -3.97
C ALA A 131 0.48 -12.24 -4.42
N LYS A 132 1.62 -12.40 -5.10
CA LYS A 132 2.14 -13.71 -5.53
C LYS A 132 2.38 -14.66 -4.35
N HIS A 133 2.92 -14.16 -3.23
CA HIS A 133 3.16 -14.98 -2.03
C HIS A 133 1.89 -15.63 -1.49
N PHE A 134 0.76 -14.92 -1.50
CA PHE A 134 -0.54 -15.42 -1.04
C PHE A 134 -1.41 -16.00 -2.17
N GLY A 135 -0.90 -16.05 -3.41
CA GLY A 135 -1.66 -16.49 -4.57
C GLY A 135 -2.85 -15.57 -4.92
N LEU A 136 -2.76 -14.28 -4.61
CA LEU A 136 -3.75 -13.28 -5.01
C LEU A 136 -3.50 -12.82 -6.45
N LYS A 137 -4.55 -12.36 -7.12
CA LYS A 137 -4.37 -11.56 -8.34
C LYS A 137 -3.78 -10.20 -7.97
N SER A 138 -3.06 -9.59 -8.91
CA SER A 138 -2.36 -8.33 -8.72
C SER A 138 -2.66 -7.33 -9.84
N LEU A 139 -2.92 -6.08 -9.46
CA LEU A 139 -3.03 -4.93 -10.35
C LEU A 139 -1.92 -3.94 -9.99
N ALA A 140 -0.94 -3.82 -10.87
CA ALA A 140 0.11 -2.82 -10.75
C ALA A 140 -0.41 -1.46 -11.21
N VAL A 141 -0.21 -0.41 -10.40
CA VAL A 141 -0.50 0.97 -10.81
C VAL A 141 0.81 1.74 -11.05
N THR A 142 0.97 2.35 -12.22
CA THR A 142 2.25 2.94 -12.65
C THR A 142 2.41 4.41 -12.27
N TYR A 143 1.37 5.04 -11.74
CA TYR A 143 1.36 6.45 -11.30
C TYR A 143 1.83 6.64 -9.85
N GLY A 144 2.33 5.59 -9.20
CA GLY A 144 2.83 5.64 -7.82
C GLY A 144 4.36 5.70 -7.70
N TYR A 145 4.90 5.09 -6.64
CA TYR A 145 6.30 5.23 -6.26
C TYR A 145 7.25 4.23 -6.94
N GLY A 146 6.76 3.05 -7.34
CA GLY A 146 7.57 2.05 -8.03
C GLY A 146 7.75 2.41 -9.51
N THR A 147 8.89 2.05 -10.07
CA THR A 147 9.09 2.22 -11.51
C THR A 147 8.29 1.17 -12.29
N GLU A 148 7.80 1.53 -13.46
CA GLU A 148 7.09 0.58 -14.35
C GLU A 148 7.93 -0.67 -14.61
N LYS A 149 9.24 -0.51 -14.83
CA LYS A 149 10.17 -1.64 -15.01
C LYS A 149 10.16 -2.59 -13.81
N GLU A 150 10.31 -2.08 -12.59
CA GLU A 150 10.30 -2.91 -11.37
C GLU A 150 8.96 -3.62 -11.14
N LEU A 151 7.86 -2.98 -11.55
CA LEU A 151 6.53 -3.58 -11.48
C LEU A 151 6.39 -4.73 -12.49
N LEU A 152 6.73 -4.49 -13.76
CA LEU A 152 6.60 -5.46 -14.84
C LEU A 152 7.54 -6.66 -14.68
N GLU A 153 8.75 -6.48 -14.12
CA GLU A 153 9.65 -7.59 -13.76
C GLU A 153 9.04 -8.53 -12.72
N ARG A 154 8.02 -8.09 -11.98
CA ARG A 154 7.26 -8.93 -11.06
C ARG A 154 6.05 -9.59 -11.71
N GLU A 155 5.82 -9.40 -13.01
CA GLU A 155 4.75 -10.01 -13.81
C GLU A 155 3.37 -9.88 -13.12
N PRO A 156 2.83 -8.66 -12.98
CA PRO A 156 1.50 -8.47 -12.43
C PRO A 156 0.44 -9.01 -13.39
N ASP A 157 -0.72 -9.43 -12.87
CA ASP A 157 -1.82 -9.93 -13.71
C ASP A 157 -2.43 -8.83 -14.57
N PHE A 158 -2.42 -7.60 -14.06
CA PHE A 158 -2.97 -6.41 -14.70
C PHE A 158 -2.11 -5.18 -14.45
N VAL A 159 -2.24 -4.18 -15.33
CA VAL A 159 -1.57 -2.88 -15.20
C VAL A 159 -2.59 -1.77 -15.46
N ALA A 160 -2.55 -0.71 -14.65
CA ALA A 160 -3.33 0.50 -14.85
C ALA A 160 -2.46 1.76 -14.74
N ASN A 161 -2.61 2.67 -15.69
CA ASN A 161 -1.84 3.91 -15.77
C ASN A 161 -2.57 5.13 -15.18
N SER A 162 -3.82 4.94 -14.75
CA SER A 162 -4.60 5.97 -14.08
C SER A 162 -5.65 5.33 -13.16
N PRO A 163 -6.17 6.06 -12.14
CA PRO A 163 -7.25 5.55 -11.30
C PRO A 163 -8.50 5.12 -12.10
N LYS A 164 -8.82 5.80 -13.21
CA LYS A 164 -9.98 5.48 -14.04
C LYS A 164 -9.89 4.09 -14.69
N GLU A 165 -8.69 3.64 -15.03
CA GLU A 165 -8.47 2.31 -15.64
C GLU A 165 -8.77 1.17 -14.67
N ILE A 166 -8.72 1.39 -13.35
CA ILE A 166 -9.07 0.39 -12.33
C ILE A 166 -10.50 -0.14 -12.58
N LEU A 167 -11.44 0.75 -12.87
CA LEU A 167 -12.85 0.41 -13.11
C LEU A 167 -13.08 -0.33 -14.44
N GLN A 168 -12.11 -0.31 -15.36
CA GLN A 168 -12.19 -1.07 -16.61
C GLN A 168 -11.74 -2.52 -16.41
N ILE A 169 -10.91 -2.75 -15.39
CA ILE A 169 -10.33 -4.05 -15.05
C ILE A 169 -11.23 -4.78 -14.05
N ILE A 170 -11.72 -4.07 -13.04
CA ILE A 170 -12.62 -4.61 -12.02
C ILE A 170 -14.06 -4.53 -12.54
N LYS A 171 -14.67 -5.69 -12.80
CA LYS A 171 -16.08 -5.83 -13.20
C LYS A 171 -16.99 -6.10 -12.01
#